data_AF-A0A6M0C6H2-F1
#
_entry.id   AF-A0A6M0C6H2-F1
#
_cell.length_a   1.000
_cell.length_b   1.000
_cell.length_c   1.000
_cell.angle_alpha   90.00
_cell.angle_beta   90.00
_cell.angle_gamma   90.00
#
_symmetry.space_group_name_H-M   'P 1'
#
loop_
_entity.id
_entity.type
_entity.pdbx_description
1 polymer ?
#
loop_
_entity_poly.entity_id
_entity_poly.type
_entity_poly.pdbx_seq_one_letter_code
_entity_poly.pdbx_strand_id
1 'polypeptide(L)' 'MTDTVGTTEAAFLLNISTARLRLLLRQGRLKGAKKVKRFWIIPLNSRGMPEITPG' A
#
# COMPACT_ATOMS: atom_id res chain seq x y z
N MET A 1 -12.53 12.45 -2.00
CA MET A 1 -12.75 11.04 -1.64
C MET A 1 -11.38 10.42 -1.46
N THR A 2 -11.05 9.90 -0.28
CA THR A 2 -9.78 9.19 -0.07
C THR A 2 -9.97 7.75 -0.47
N ASP A 3 -9.62 7.41 -1.71
CA ASP A 3 -9.67 6.04 -2.18
C ASP A 3 -8.64 5.21 -1.41
N THR A 4 -9.11 4.12 -0.79
CA THR A 4 -8.26 3.16 -0.09
C THR A 4 -8.38 1.82 -0.74
N VAL A 5 -7.25 1.16 -0.97
CA VAL A 5 -7.18 -0.13 -1.67
C VAL A 5 -6.61 -1.22 -0.77
N GLY A 6 -6.88 -2.46 -1.16
CA GLY A 6 -6.28 -3.63 -0.51
C GLY A 6 -4.84 -3.88 -0.94
N THR A 7 -4.19 -4.86 -0.31
CA THR A 7 -2.81 -5.28 -0.65
C THR A 7 -2.68 -5.74 -2.11
N THR A 8 -3.68 -6.43 -2.64
CA THR A 8 -3.61 -6.96 -4.02
C THR A 8 -3.68 -5.83 -5.05
N GLU A 9 -4.63 -4.92 -4.90
CA GLU A 9 -4.82 -3.76 -5.77
C GLU A 9 -3.62 -2.81 -5.69
N ALA A 10 -3.13 -2.51 -4.49
CA ALA A 10 -1.93 -1.69 -4.32
C ALA A 10 -0.70 -2.31 -5.00
N ALA A 11 -0.55 -3.63 -4.97
CA ALA A 11 0.57 -4.32 -5.61
C ALA A 11 0.47 -4.22 -7.14
N PHE A 12 -0.75 -4.35 -7.67
CA PHE A 12 -1.04 -4.16 -9.08
C PHE A 12 -0.73 -2.73 -9.54
N LEU A 13 -1.19 -1.72 -8.80
CA LEU A 13 -0.94 -0.30 -9.10
C LEU A 13 0.56 0.04 -9.11
N LEU A 14 1.33 -0.54 -8.17
CA LEU A 14 2.77 -0.35 -8.08
C LEU A 14 3.57 -1.25 -9.03
N ASN A 15 2.90 -2.12 -9.79
CA ASN A 15 3.51 -3.15 -10.65
C ASN A 15 4.57 -4.00 -9.93
N ILE A 16 4.28 -4.42 -8.70
CA ILE A 16 5.15 -5.28 -7.88
C ILE A 16 4.41 -6.52 -7.38
N SER A 17 5.16 -7.52 -6.94
CA SER A 17 4.56 -8.69 -6.30
C SER A 17 3.91 -8.32 -4.96
N THR A 18 2.82 -9.00 -4.61
CA THR A 18 2.16 -8.86 -3.30
C THR A 18 3.11 -9.20 -2.14
N ALA A 19 4.07 -10.11 -2.36
CA ALA A 19 5.13 -10.42 -1.40
C ALA A 19 6.04 -9.20 -1.15
N ARG A 20 6.48 -8.51 -2.22
CA ARG A 20 7.28 -7.29 -2.10
C ARG A 20 6.50 -6.17 -1.42
N LEU A 21 5.22 -6.01 -1.74
CA LEU A 21 4.37 -5.03 -1.06
C LEU A 21 4.23 -5.33 0.44
N ARG A 22 4.03 -6.61 0.82
CA ARG A 22 4.01 -7.02 2.24
C ARG A 22 5.33 -6.75 2.95
N LEU A 23 6.46 -6.89 2.28
CA LEU A 23 7.77 -6.52 2.83
C LEU A 23 7.82 -5.02 3.13
N LEU A 24 7.39 -4.16 2.18
CA LEU A 24 7.32 -2.71 2.38
C LEU A 24 6.37 -2.31 3.52
N LEU A 25 5.23 -2.99 3.63
CA LEU A 25 4.30 -2.80 4.75
C LEU A 25 4.94 -3.15 6.09
N ARG A 26 5.68 -4.27 6.16
CA ARG A 26 6.41 -4.68 7.38
C ARG A 26 7.55 -3.73 7.73
N GLN A 27 8.18 -3.12 6.72
CA GLN A 27 9.23 -2.11 6.89
C GLN A 27 8.68 -0.72 7.23
N GLY A 28 7.35 -0.52 7.26
CA GLY A 28 6.74 0.79 7.53
C GLY A 28 6.96 1.81 6.40
N ARG A 29 7.29 1.35 5.18
CA ARG A 29 7.63 2.21 4.05
C ARG A 29 6.44 2.68 3.22
N LEU A 30 5.24 2.18 3.50
CA LEU A 30 4.02 2.61 2.80
C LEU A 30 3.31 3.68 3.63
N LYS A 31 3.22 4.88 3.06
CA LYS A 31 2.69 6.05 3.77
C LYS A 31 1.20 5.90 4.02
N GLY A 32 0.80 6.05 5.28
CA GLY A 32 -0.61 5.98 5.69
C GLY A 32 -1.22 4.58 5.64
N ALA A 33 -0.46 3.54 5.30
CA ALA A 33 -0.96 2.17 5.33
C ALA A 33 -1.28 1.73 6.77
N LYS A 34 -2.49 1.20 6.98
CA LYS A 34 -2.94 0.72 8.29
C LYS A 34 -3.38 -0.74 8.20
N LYS A 35 -3.02 -1.51 9.21
CA LYS A 35 -3.53 -2.87 9.38
C LYS A 35 -4.85 -2.82 10.13
N VAL A 36 -5.93 -3.22 9.46
CA VAL A 36 -7.27 -3.33 10.04
C VAL A 36 -7.63 -4.80 10.12
N LYS A 37 -7.67 -5.33 11.35
CA LYS A 37 -7.83 -6.76 11.64
C LYS A 37 -6.77 -7.59 10.90
N ARG A 38 -7.18 -8.34 9.88
CA ARG A 38 -6.33 -9.21 9.04
C ARG A 38 -5.93 -8.59 7.70
N PHE A 39 -6.46 -7.42 7.37
CA PHE A 39 -6.26 -6.77 6.08
C PHE A 39 -5.41 -5.51 6.22
N TRP A 40 -4.71 -5.15 5.15
CA TRP A 40 -4.06 -3.85 5.04
C TRP A 40 -4.91 -2.93 4.20
N ILE A 41 -5.14 -1.73 4.73
CA ILE A 41 -5.77 -0.62 4.06
C ILE A 41 -4.65 0.33 3.64
N ILE A 42 -4.53 0.57 2.34
CA ILE A 42 -3.47 1.39 1.76
C ILE A 42 -4.15 2.60 1.10
N PRO A 43 -3.89 3.83 1.60
CA PRO A 43 -4.45 5.02 0.98
C PRO A 43 -3.75 5.33 -0.33
N LEU A 44 -4.53 5.77 -1.31
CA LEU A 44 -4.02 6.32 -2.56
C LEU A 44 -3.81 7.82 -2.44
N ASN A 45 -2.77 8.33 -3.11
CA ASN A 45 -2.57 9.77 -3.26
C ASN A 45 -3.49 10.35 -4.35
N SER A 46 -3.38 11.66 -4.61
CA SER A 46 -4.13 12.36 -5.66
C SER A 46 -3.91 11.83 -7.07
N ARG A 47 -2.90 10.98 -7.29
CA ARG A 47 -2.62 10.30 -8.57
C ARG A 47 -3.20 8.89 -8.62
N GLY A 48 -3.95 8.45 -7.61
CA GLY A 48 -4.50 7.10 -7.52
C GLY A 48 -3.43 6.03 -7.26
N MET A 49 -2.27 6.41 -6.71
CA MET A 49 -1.14 5.50 -6.50
C MET A 49 -0.75 5.42 -5.01
N PRO A 50 -0.36 4.24 -4.50
CA PRO A 50 0.24 4.14 -3.16
C PRO A 50 1.60 4.86 -3.09
N GLU A 51 1.84 5.62 -2.04
CA GLU A 51 3.14 6.28 -1.81
C GLU A 51 4.08 5.38 -1.01
N ILE A 52 5.23 5.06 -1.62
CA ILE A 52 6.34 4.36 -0.95
C ILE A 52 7.41 5.39 -0.56
N THR A 53 7.80 5.40 0.70
CA THR A 53 8.93 6.19 1.18
C THR A 53 10.25 5.48 0.79
N PRO A 54 11.13 6.14 0.04
CA PRO A 54 12.48 5.65 -0.17
C PRO A 54 13.20 5.57 1.18
N GLY A 55 13.95 4.50 1.36
CA GLY A 55 14.80 4.22 2.51
C GLY A 55 16.11 3.68 1.99
#